data_AF-A0A969XXK8-F1
#
_entry.id   AF-A0A969XXK8-F1
#
_cell.length_a   1.000
_cell.length_b   1.000
_cell.length_c   1.000
_cell.angle_alpha   90.00
_cell.angle_beta   90.00
_cell.angle_gamma   90.00
#
_symmetry.space_group_name_H-M   'P 1'
#
loop_
_entity.id
_entity.type
_entity.pdbx_description
1 polymer ?
#
loop_
_entity_poly.entity_id
_entity_poly.type
_entity_poly.pdbx_seq_one_letter_code
_entity_poly.pdbx_strand_id
1 'polypeptide(L)'
;MADFNPTYARDLLEKNVASHQLTLLALALEIGRAEQGRYPTRLESLVGRYVEAVPVDPFSGRALIYRREGEGYVVYSIGPNLRDDGGRTSDDGEDCDDIVVRVVVPPGNE
;
A
#
# COMPACT_ATOMS: atom_id res chain seq x y z
N MET A 1 -6.35 -3.34 34.98
CA MET A 1 -7.11 -3.31 33.72
C MET A 1 -6.52 -2.17 32.93
N ALA A 2 -5.84 -2.43 31.81
CA ALA A 2 -5.37 -1.33 30.96
C ALA A 2 -6.62 -0.63 30.41
N ASP A 3 -6.77 0.66 30.72
CA ASP A 3 -7.89 1.45 30.25
C ASP A 3 -7.93 1.43 28.72
N PHE A 4 -9.10 1.15 28.16
CA PHE A 4 -9.31 1.17 26.73
C PHE A 4 -9.08 2.60 26.21
N ASN A 5 -7.95 2.83 25.53
CA ASN A 5 -7.67 4.11 24.88
C ASN A 5 -8.39 4.15 23.51
N PRO A 6 -9.44 4.99 23.34
CA PRO A 6 -10.22 5.03 22.11
C PRO A 6 -9.40 5.49 20.90
N THR A 7 -8.36 6.31 21.10
CA THR A 7 -7.45 6.72 20.03
C THR A 7 -6.68 5.53 19.49
N TYR A 8 -6.14 4.69 20.37
CA TYR A 8 -5.40 3.49 19.97
C TYR A 8 -6.28 2.50 19.20
N ALA A 9 -7.54 2.33 19.62
CA ALA A 9 -8.49 1.46 18.93
C ALA A 9 -8.82 1.98 17.51
N ARG A 10 -8.90 3.31 17.35
CA ARG A 10 -9.10 3.95 16.04
C ARG A 10 -7.88 3.72 15.13
N ASP A 11 -6.68 4.00 15.62
CA ASP A 11 -5.46 3.83 14.84
C ASP A 11 -5.30 2.38 14.39
N LEU A 12 -5.60 1.41 15.26
CA LEU A 12 -5.56 -0.01 14.93
C LEU A 12 -6.58 -0.38 13.84
N LEU A 13 -7.79 0.18 13.89
CA LEU A 13 -8.79 0.00 12.85
C LEU A 13 -8.31 0.58 11.52
N GLU A 14 -7.83 1.82 11.51
CA GLU A 14 -7.35 2.51 10.30
C GLU A 14 -6.15 1.77 9.70
N LYS A 15 -5.23 1.25 10.53
CA LYS A 15 -4.14 0.37 10.08
C LYS A 15 -4.66 -0.87 9.36
N ASN A 16 -5.63 -1.58 9.95
CA ASN A 16 -6.19 -2.79 9.35
C ASN A 16 -6.92 -2.49 8.03
N VAL A 17 -7.63 -1.36 7.95
CA VAL A 17 -8.27 -0.90 6.72
C VAL A 17 -7.22 -0.63 5.63
N ALA A 18 -6.15 0.10 5.96
CA ALA A 18 -5.06 0.37 5.03
C ALA A 18 -4.39 -0.93 4.56
N SER A 19 -4.06 -1.86 5.46
CA SER A 19 -3.47 -3.16 5.11
C SER A 19 -4.37 -3.99 4.19
N HIS A 20 -5.69 -3.99 4.44
CA HIS A 20 -6.65 -4.68 3.58
C HIS A 20 -6.70 -4.08 2.18
N GLN A 21 -6.76 -2.75 2.08
CA GLN A 21 -6.77 -2.06 0.79
C GLN A 21 -5.47 -2.25 0.00
N LEU A 22 -4.32 -2.21 0.68
CA LEU A 22 -3.02 -2.49 0.08
C LEU A 22 -2.96 -3.92 -0.46
N THR A 23 -3.49 -4.89 0.30
CA THR A 23 -3.55 -6.30 -0.13
C THR A 23 -4.41 -6.46 -1.38
N LEU A 24 -5.61 -5.87 -1.40
CA LEU A 24 -6.48 -5.89 -2.57
C LEU A 24 -5.79 -5.32 -3.82
N LEU A 25 -5.12 -4.18 -3.66
CA LEU A 25 -4.44 -3.52 -4.76
C LEU A 25 -3.23 -4.31 -5.25
N ALA A 26 -2.46 -4.91 -4.34
CA ALA A 26 -1.34 -5.76 -4.69
C ALA A 26 -1.78 -6.97 -5.52
N LEU A 27 -2.86 -7.64 -5.12
CA LEU A 27 -3.43 -8.74 -5.89
C LEU A 27 -3.91 -8.29 -7.28
N ALA A 28 -4.59 -7.14 -7.37
CA ALA A 28 -5.01 -6.58 -8.65
C ALA A 28 -3.82 -6.24 -9.57
N LEU A 29 -2.73 -5.71 -9.00
CA LEU A 29 -1.49 -5.43 -9.72
C LEU A 29 -0.83 -6.71 -10.25
N GLU A 30 -0.80 -7.79 -9.46
CA GLU A 30 -0.26 -9.08 -9.90
C GLU A 30 -1.08 -9.70 -11.03
N ILE A 31 -2.41 -9.70 -10.92
CA ILE A 31 -3.29 -10.18 -11.99
C ILE A 31 -3.07 -9.34 -13.26
N GLY A 32 -3.03 -8.01 -13.13
CA GLY A 32 -2.75 -7.11 -14.24
C GLY A 32 -1.41 -7.39 -14.90
N ARG A 33 -0.36 -7.64 -14.12
CA ARG A 33 0.95 -8.03 -14.65
C ARG A 33 0.91 -9.38 -15.35
N ALA A 34 0.24 -10.38 -14.78
CA ALA A 34 0.15 -11.71 -15.38
C ALA A 34 -0.54 -11.66 -16.76
N GLU A 35 -1.57 -10.81 -16.93
CA GLU A 35 -2.29 -10.68 -18.19
C GLU A 35 -1.58 -9.78 -19.23
N GLN A 36 -0.88 -8.73 -18.79
CA GLN A 36 -0.30 -7.71 -19.68
C GLN A 36 1.22 -7.80 -19.80
N GLY A 37 1.85 -8.69 -19.02
CA GLY A 37 3.30 -8.87 -18.93
C GLY A 37 4.05 -7.79 -18.15
N ARG A 38 3.36 -6.76 -17.64
CA ARG A 38 3.98 -5.62 -16.92
C ARG A 38 3.02 -5.00 -15.91
N TYR A 39 3.56 -4.41 -14.84
CA TYR A 39 2.76 -3.58 -13.94
C TYR A 39 2.30 -2.29 -14.63
N PRO A 40 1.07 -1.82 -14.34
CA PRO A 40 0.56 -0.58 -14.89
C PRO A 40 1.37 0.62 -14.41
N THR A 41 1.37 1.71 -15.16
CA THR A 41 2.03 2.97 -14.73
C THR A 41 1.20 3.75 -13.71
N ARG A 42 -0.06 3.39 -13.54
CA ARG A 42 -1.09 4.13 -12.81
C ARG A 42 -2.14 3.16 -12.25
N LEU A 43 -2.62 3.43 -11.03
CA LEU A 43 -3.60 2.56 -10.35
C LEU A 43 -4.98 2.61 -11.02
N GLU A 44 -5.30 3.73 -11.67
CA GLU A 44 -6.56 3.93 -12.38
C GLU A 44 -6.74 2.93 -13.53
N SER A 45 -5.65 2.38 -14.07
CA SER A 45 -5.69 1.33 -15.08
C SER A 45 -6.26 0.00 -14.56
N LEU A 46 -6.38 -0.17 -13.24
CA LEU A 46 -6.97 -1.36 -12.61
C LEU A 46 -8.50 -1.25 -12.46
N VAL A 47 -9.03 -0.02 -12.55
CA VAL A 47 -10.44 0.28 -12.31
C VAL A 47 -11.31 -0.32 -13.40
N GLY A 48 -12.42 -0.93 -12.99
CA GLY A 48 -13.39 -1.57 -13.88
C GLY A 48 -12.99 -2.97 -14.38
N ARG A 49 -11.72 -3.36 -14.24
CA ARG A 49 -11.25 -4.70 -14.62
C ARG A 49 -10.90 -5.58 -13.41
N TYR A 50 -10.24 -5.01 -12.40
CA TYR A 50 -9.78 -5.75 -11.22
C TYR A 50 -10.29 -5.17 -9.91
N VAL A 51 -10.54 -3.86 -9.86
CA VAL A 51 -11.13 -3.16 -8.71
C VAL A 51 -12.24 -2.23 -9.17
N GLU A 52 -13.25 -1.98 -8.34
CA GLU A 52 -14.34 -1.06 -8.67
C GLU A 52 -13.90 0.41 -8.68
N ALA A 53 -12.97 0.75 -7.78
CA ALA A 53 -12.34 2.06 -7.67
C ALA A 53 -10.96 1.92 -7.02
N VAL A 54 -10.11 2.94 -7.17
CA VAL A 54 -8.84 2.98 -6.43
C VAL A 54 -9.15 3.18 -4.94
N PRO A 55 -8.66 2.30 -4.04
CA PRO A 55 -8.87 2.44 -2.61
C PRO A 55 -8.29 3.75 -2.07
N VAL A 56 -9.00 4.32 -1.10
CA VAL A 56 -8.60 5.55 -0.41
C VAL A 56 -7.89 5.17 0.88
N ASP A 57 -6.70 5.72 1.07
CA ASP A 57 -5.93 5.62 2.29
C ASP A 57 -6.69 6.22 3.48
N PRO A 58 -6.95 5.46 4.56
CA PRO A 58 -7.71 5.94 5.71
C PRO A 58 -7.01 7.07 6.47
N PHE A 59 -5.68 7.21 6.35
CA PHE A 59 -4.91 8.23 7.08
C PHE A 59 -4.85 9.57 6.33
N SER A 60 -4.53 9.55 5.03
CA SER A 60 -4.48 10.78 4.23
C SER A 60 -5.83 11.23 3.66
N GLY A 61 -6.82 10.33 3.56
CA GLY A 61 -8.08 10.57 2.85
C GLY A 61 -7.91 10.71 1.34
N ARG A 62 -6.75 10.31 0.79
CA ARG A 62 -6.41 10.36 -0.65
C ARG A 62 -6.17 8.96 -1.18
N ALA A 63 -5.96 8.80 -2.48
CA ALA A 63 -5.56 7.52 -3.03
C ALA A 63 -4.22 7.05 -2.43
N LEU A 64 -4.06 5.73 -2.26
CA LEU A 64 -2.79 5.11 -1.88
C LEU A 64 -1.66 5.53 -2.83
N ILE A 65 -0.45 5.66 -2.29
CA ILE A 65 0.71 6.09 -3.08
C ILE A 65 1.29 4.86 -3.78
N TYR A 66 1.44 4.94 -5.10
CA TYR A 66 1.97 3.87 -5.94
C TYR A 66 3.14 4.39 -6.76
N ARG A 67 4.22 3.59 -6.81
CA ARG A 67 5.41 3.88 -7.61
C ARG A 67 6.00 2.58 -8.15
N ARG A 68 6.31 2.59 -9.45
CA ARG A 68 7.08 1.51 -10.08
C ARG A 68 8.54 1.59 -9.65
N GLU A 69 9.13 0.44 -9.40
CA GLU A 69 10.55 0.30 -9.03
C GLU A 69 11.17 -0.85 -9.84
N GLY A 70 11.83 -0.50 -10.96
CA GLY A 70 12.33 -1.48 -11.92
C GLY A 70 11.20 -2.35 -12.49
N GLU A 71 11.39 -3.67 -12.40
CA GLU A 71 10.38 -4.68 -12.74
C GLU A 71 9.36 -4.91 -11.62
N GLY A 72 9.56 -4.28 -10.46
CA GLY A 72 8.69 -4.33 -9.29
C GLY A 72 7.88 -3.05 -9.08
N TYR A 73 7.34 -2.92 -7.87
CA TYR A 73 6.64 -1.72 -7.41
C TYR A 73 6.64 -1.60 -5.89
N VAL A 74 6.30 -0.40 -5.43
CA VAL A 74 5.91 -0.11 -4.06
C VAL A 74 4.52 0.55 -4.06
N VAL A 75 3.67 0.10 -3.16
CA VAL A 75 2.40 0.75 -2.82
C VAL A 75 2.30 0.90 -1.32
N TYR A 76 1.88 2.07 -0.83
CA TYR A 76 1.84 2.34 0.59
C TYR A 76 0.80 3.37 1.02
N SER A 77 0.47 3.31 2.31
CA SER A 77 -0.27 4.31 3.08
C SER A 77 0.72 5.07 3.97
N ILE A 78 0.44 6.35 4.24
CA ILE A 78 1.32 7.24 5.05
C ILE A 78 1.30 6.95 6.56
N GLY A 79 0.54 5.94 7.00
CA GLY A 79 0.51 5.54 8.40
C GLY A 79 -0.13 6.56 9.36
N PRO A 80 -0.19 6.21 10.67
CA PRO A 80 -0.83 7.04 11.68
C PRO A 80 -0.04 8.29 12.09
N ASN A 81 1.24 8.43 11.75
CA ASN A 81 1.99 9.67 11.97
C ASN A 81 1.57 10.79 11.00
N LEU A 82 0.76 10.47 9.98
CA LEU A 82 0.23 11.38 8.96
C LEU A 82 1.31 12.08 8.12
N ARG A 83 2.52 11.51 8.07
CA ARG A 83 3.68 12.00 7.33
C ARG A 83 4.07 10.95 6.30
N ASP A 84 4.21 11.37 5.04
CA ASP A 84 4.78 10.49 4.02
C ASP A 84 6.25 10.22 4.33
N ASP A 85 6.56 9.02 4.82
CA ASP A 85 7.93 8.59 5.08
C ASP A 85 8.61 7.96 3.86
N GLY A 86 7.95 7.99 2.69
CA GLY A 86 8.47 7.55 1.41
C GLY A 86 8.27 6.05 1.14
N GLY A 87 7.35 5.41 1.85
CA GLY A 87 7.16 3.96 1.86
C GLY A 87 8.17 3.26 2.76
N ARG A 88 8.44 3.86 3.93
CA ARG A 88 9.34 3.31 4.96
C ARG A 88 8.56 2.92 6.19
N THR A 89 8.83 1.71 6.66
CA THR A 89 8.19 1.13 7.84
C THR A 89 9.03 1.40 9.08
N SER A 90 8.53 1.00 10.24
CA SER A 90 9.27 1.09 11.51
C SER A 90 10.56 0.26 11.52
N ASP A 91 10.73 -0.70 10.60
CA ASP A 91 12.00 -1.41 10.42
C ASP A 91 13.07 -0.57 9.71
N ASP A 92 12.66 0.49 8.98
CA ASP A 92 13.55 1.37 8.21
C ASP A 92 14.03 2.60 9.02
N GLY A 93 13.38 2.94 10.14
CA GLY A 93 13.75 4.06 11.01
C GLY A 93 12.80 4.30 12.19
N GLU A 94 13.32 4.93 13.26
CA GLU A 94 12.61 5.09 14.56
C GLU A 94 11.33 5.94 14.52
N ASP A 95 11.09 6.70 13.45
CA ASP A 95 9.91 7.56 13.27
C ASP A 95 9.06 7.21 12.04
N CYS A 96 9.38 6.11 11.36
CA CYS A 96 8.68 5.69 10.14
C CYS A 96 7.54 4.72 10.49
N ASP A 97 6.35 4.95 9.95
CA ASP A 97 5.19 4.08 10.23
C ASP A 97 4.27 3.84 9.02
N ASP A 98 4.76 4.13 7.82
CA ASP A 98 4.05 3.81 6.59
C ASP A 98 3.71 2.32 6.55
N ILE A 99 2.55 2.01 5.98
CA ILE A 99 2.11 0.63 5.77
C ILE A 99 2.40 0.31 4.31
N VAL A 100 3.31 -0.63 4.07
CA VAL A 100 3.94 -0.79 2.75
C VAL A 100 3.74 -2.21 2.24
N VAL A 101 3.42 -2.32 0.95
CA VAL A 101 3.60 -3.53 0.16
C VAL A 101 4.62 -3.24 -0.93
N ARG A 102 5.73 -3.98 -0.90
CA ARG A 102 6.81 -3.86 -1.89
C ARG A 102 7.02 -5.20 -2.56
N VAL A 103 6.95 -5.21 -3.88
CA VAL A 103 7.28 -6.38 -4.69
C VAL A 103 8.56 -6.07 -5.45
N VAL A 104 9.63 -6.77 -5.09
CA VAL A 104 10.91 -6.72 -5.81
C VAL A 104 10.98 -7.96 -6.68
N VAL A 105 10.97 -7.77 -8.00
CA VAL A 105 11.27 -8.85 -8.93
C VAL A 105 12.79 -8.89 -9.08
N PRO A 106 13.50 -9.93 -8.58
CA PRO A 106 14.93 -10.03 -8.80
C PRO A 106 15.20 -10.09 -10.30
N PRO A 107 16.27 -9.43 -10.81
CA PRO A 107 16.67 -9.61 -12.19
C PRO A 107 16.87 -11.12 -12.41
N GLY A 108 16.17 -11.68 -13.40
CA GLY A 108 16.29 -13.09 -13.70
C GLY A 108 17.76 -13.42 -13.96
N ASN A 109 18.30 -14.40 -13.23
CA ASN A 109 19.55 -15.03 -13.65
C ASN A 109 19.23 -15.76 -14.96
N GLU A 110 19.65 -15.17 -16.09
CA GLU A 110 19.65 -15.82 -17.41
C GLU A 110 20.53 -17.08 -17.41
#